data_AF-A0A2N2LG58-F1
#
_entry.id   AF-A0A2N2LG58-F1
#
_cell.length_a   1.000
_cell.length_b   1.000
_cell.length_c   1.000
_cell.angle_alpha   90.00
_cell.angle_beta   90.00
_cell.angle_gamma   90.00
#
_symmetry.space_group_name_H-M   'P 1'
#
loop_
_entity.id
_entity.type
_entity.pdbx_description
1 polymer ?
#
loop_
_entity_poly.entity_id
_entity_poly.type
_entity_poly.pdbx_seq_one_letter_code
_entity_poly.pdbx_strand_id
1 'polypeptide(L)'
;MTNERSLDEKLLEEGADWIAEMVSEELGGFIPSELCDLVMQAELKIRTETGDLLMDHDSMAERIMEIFIADPEVPTQDGAVSAFIVREILHWEDEFRSMAGHPRRVRG
;
A
#
# COMPACT_ATOMS: atom_id res chain seq x y z
N MET A 1 19.43 -8.92 17.88
CA MET A 1 18.21 -9.17 17.07
C MET A 1 17.28 -8.01 17.34
N THR A 2 17.28 -7.03 16.46
CA THR A 2 16.50 -5.79 16.57
C THR A 2 15.01 -6.10 16.43
N ASN A 3 14.23 -5.59 17.38
CA ASN A 3 12.77 -5.64 17.38
C ASN A 3 12.22 -4.75 16.25
N GLU A 4 12.10 -5.28 15.02
CA GLU A 4 11.22 -4.72 13.98
C GLU A 4 9.77 -5.20 14.21
N ARG A 5 9.34 -5.27 15.48
CA ARG A 5 8.01 -5.78 15.83
C ARG A 5 7.00 -4.65 15.73
N SER A 6 6.18 -4.78 14.68
CA SER A 6 4.80 -4.28 14.58
C SER A 6 4.66 -2.76 14.68
N LEU A 7 4.32 -2.11 13.57
CA LEU A 7 3.42 -0.96 13.70
C LEU A 7 2.23 -1.46 14.54
N ASP A 8 1.87 -0.72 15.59
CA ASP A 8 0.67 -1.00 16.38
C ASP A 8 -0.53 -1.11 15.42
N GLU A 9 -1.45 -2.05 15.63
CA GLU A 9 -2.63 -2.24 14.76
C GLU A 9 -3.40 -0.92 14.59
N LYS A 10 -3.45 -0.13 15.67
CA LYS A 10 -4.03 1.20 15.66
C LYS A 10 -3.28 2.20 14.77
N LEU A 11 -1.95 2.08 14.67
CA LEU A 11 -1.12 2.92 13.82
C LEU A 11 -1.24 2.52 12.35
N LEU A 12 -1.60 1.26 12.06
CA LEU A 12 -1.91 0.81 10.70
C LEU A 12 -3.29 1.31 10.25
N GLU A 13 -4.30 1.24 11.12
CA GLU A 13 -5.63 1.82 10.86
C GLU A 13 -5.56 3.35 10.66
N GLU A 14 -4.91 4.07 11.58
CA GLU A 14 -4.66 5.52 11.43
C GLU A 14 -3.85 5.84 10.17
N GLY A 15 -2.96 4.93 9.75
CA GLY A 15 -2.21 5.03 8.50
C GLY A 15 -3.08 4.90 7.26
N ALA A 16 -3.98 3.92 7.22
CA ALA A 16 -4.86 3.70 6.08
C ALA A 16 -5.81 4.87 5.85
N ASP A 17 -6.39 5.42 6.93
CA ASP A 17 -7.24 6.61 6.85
C ASP A 17 -6.46 7.84 6.35
N TRP A 18 -5.27 8.08 6.90
CA TRP A 18 -4.44 9.20 6.47
C TRP A 18 -3.98 9.06 5.01
N ILE A 19 -3.56 7.87 4.58
CA ILE A 19 -3.18 7.60 3.19
C ILE A 19 -4.37 7.83 2.26
N ALA A 20 -5.57 7.37 2.64
CA ALA A 20 -6.78 7.56 1.85
C ALA A 20 -7.11 9.05 1.67
N GLU A 21 -6.96 9.86 2.72
CA GLU A 21 -7.11 11.32 2.64
C GLU A 21 -6.13 11.91 1.63
N MET A 22 -4.84 11.59 1.75
CA MET A 22 -3.80 12.17 0.86
C MET A 22 -3.97 11.75 -0.60
N VAL A 23 -4.23 10.47 -0.88
CA VAL A 23 -4.45 9.99 -2.26
C VAL A 23 -5.73 10.59 -2.85
N SER A 24 -6.79 10.72 -2.05
CA SER A 24 -8.04 11.35 -2.48
C SER A 24 -7.84 12.81 -2.88
N GLU A 25 -7.08 13.56 -2.09
CA GLU A 25 -6.71 14.95 -2.40
C GLU A 25 -5.87 15.07 -3.67
N GLU A 26 -4.82 14.24 -3.81
CA GLU A 26 -3.92 14.26 -4.98
C GLU A 26 -4.65 13.91 -6.28
N LEU A 27 -5.53 12.91 -6.25
CA LEU A 27 -6.24 12.43 -7.44
C LEU A 27 -7.54 13.18 -7.74
N GLY A 28 -8.00 14.03 -6.83
CA GLY A 28 -9.28 14.73 -6.95
C GLY A 28 -10.49 13.79 -6.96
N GLY A 29 -10.39 12.67 -6.25
CA GLY A 29 -11.38 11.59 -6.22
C GLY A 29 -11.57 11.03 -4.81
N PHE A 30 -12.45 10.04 -4.65
CA PHE A 30 -12.62 9.34 -3.39
C PHE A 30 -11.88 8.00 -3.43
N ILE A 31 -10.91 7.83 -2.54
CA ILE A 31 -10.24 6.57 -2.27
C ILE A 31 -10.68 6.08 -0.88
N PRO A 32 -11.29 4.88 -0.77
CA PRO A 32 -11.67 4.32 0.52
C PRO A 32 -10.44 3.82 1.29
N SER A 33 -10.41 4.01 2.61
CA SER A 33 -9.29 3.54 3.45
C SER A 33 -9.17 2.02 3.48
N GLU A 34 -10.27 1.30 3.24
CA GLU A 34 -10.26 -0.15 3.07
C GLU A 34 -9.40 -0.58 1.87
N LEU A 35 -9.34 0.20 0.78
CA LEU A 35 -8.45 -0.10 -0.33
C LEU A 35 -6.98 0.11 0.07
N CYS A 36 -6.69 1.14 0.84
CA CYS A 36 -5.34 1.40 1.35
C CYS A 36 -4.86 0.26 2.25
N ASP A 37 -5.70 -0.19 3.17
CA ASP A 37 -5.41 -1.35 4.04
C ASP A 37 -5.15 -2.63 3.22
N LEU A 38 -6.01 -2.93 2.23
CA LEU A 38 -5.81 -4.08 1.34
C LEU A 38 -4.47 -4.03 0.60
N VAL A 39 -4.08 -2.85 0.10
CA VAL A 39 -2.78 -2.66 -0.58
C VAL A 39 -1.63 -2.88 0.39
N MET A 40 -1.68 -2.31 1.59
CA MET A 40 -0.63 -2.47 2.62
C MET A 40 -0.48 -3.93 3.07
N GLN A 41 -1.60 -4.65 3.25
CA GLN A 41 -1.58 -6.07 3.59
C GLN A 41 -1.01 -6.93 2.46
N ALA A 42 -1.41 -6.66 1.22
CA ALA A 42 -0.89 -7.35 0.04
C ALA A 42 0.62 -7.10 -0.14
N GLU A 43 1.07 -5.86 0.06
CA GLU A 43 2.48 -5.48 0.01
C GLU A 43 3.30 -6.25 1.04
N LEU A 44 2.87 -6.25 2.31
CA LEU A 44 3.55 -6.96 3.39
C LEU A 44 3.67 -8.46 3.08
N LYS A 45 2.59 -9.07 2.55
CA LYS A 45 2.58 -10.46 2.13
C LYS A 45 3.60 -10.73 1.02
N ILE A 46 3.59 -9.94 -0.06
CA ILE A 46 4.52 -10.09 -1.19
C ILE A 46 5.97 -9.98 -0.70
N ARG A 47 6.31 -8.98 0.10
CA ARG A 47 7.66 -8.81 0.64
C ARG A 47 8.08 -9.99 1.50
N THR A 48 7.17 -10.51 2.32
CA THR A 48 7.42 -11.67 3.18
C THR A 48 7.66 -12.95 2.37
N GLU A 49 6.84 -13.19 1.34
CA GLU A 49 6.94 -14.40 0.50
C GLU A 49 8.15 -14.38 -0.44
N THR A 50 8.47 -13.23 -1.00
CA THR A 50 9.58 -13.08 -1.96
C THR A 50 10.93 -12.85 -1.28
N GLY A 51 10.92 -12.33 -0.05
CA GLY A 51 12.13 -11.84 0.64
C GLY A 51 12.70 -10.55 0.05
N ASP A 52 12.04 -9.91 -0.92
CA ASP A 52 12.50 -8.64 -1.51
C ASP A 52 11.94 -7.43 -0.75
N LEU A 53 12.64 -7.07 0.33
CA LEU A 53 12.30 -5.91 1.16
C LEU A 53 12.48 -4.56 0.43
N LEU A 54 13.16 -4.53 -0.72
CA LEU A 54 13.51 -3.29 -1.43
C LEU A 54 12.78 -3.15 -2.77
N MET A 55 11.81 -4.03 -3.07
CA MET A 55 11.02 -3.98 -4.29
C MET A 55 10.45 -2.58 -4.53
N ASP A 56 10.61 -2.07 -5.74
CA ASP A 56 10.09 -0.79 -6.21
C ASP A 56 8.57 -0.78 -6.35
N HIS A 57 7.97 0.42 -6.39
CA HIS A 57 6.52 0.58 -6.41
C HIS A 57 5.88 0.08 -7.70
N ASP A 58 6.54 0.20 -8.84
CA ASP A 58 6.00 -0.30 -10.11
C ASP A 58 5.87 -1.84 -10.06
N SER A 59 6.95 -2.53 -9.70
CA SER A 59 6.97 -3.99 -9.57
C SER A 59 6.02 -4.49 -8.47
N MET A 60 5.91 -3.76 -7.37
CA MET A 60 4.99 -4.10 -6.29
C MET A 60 3.53 -3.92 -6.73
N ALA A 61 3.21 -2.81 -7.39
CA ALA A 61 1.86 -2.55 -7.87
C ALA A 61 1.41 -3.57 -8.93
N GLU A 62 2.30 -3.98 -9.83
CA GLU A 62 2.02 -5.06 -10.78
C GLU A 62 1.61 -6.36 -10.07
N ARG A 63 2.38 -6.78 -9.05
CA ARG A 63 2.09 -7.99 -8.27
C ARG A 63 0.81 -7.88 -7.44
N ILE A 64 0.55 -6.72 -6.83
CA ILE A 64 -0.69 -6.48 -6.10
C ILE A 64 -1.89 -6.54 -7.07
N MET A 65 -1.76 -5.97 -8.27
CA MET A 65 -2.82 -6.06 -9.28
C MET A 65 -3.06 -7.49 -9.74
N GLU A 66 -2.03 -8.35 -9.87
CA GLU A 66 -2.23 -9.78 -10.13
C GLU A 66 -3.08 -10.46 -9.05
N ILE A 67 -2.87 -10.11 -7.77
CA ILE A 67 -3.67 -10.60 -6.65
C ILE A 67 -5.10 -10.07 -6.73
N PHE A 68 -5.28 -8.77 -6.92
CA PHE A 68 -6.61 -8.14 -6.96
C PHE A 68 -7.43 -8.59 -8.17
N ILE A 69 -6.81 -8.81 -9.33
CA ILE A 69 -7.51 -9.33 -10.52
C ILE A 69 -8.01 -10.77 -10.30
N ALA A 70 -7.29 -11.55 -9.49
CA ALA A 70 -7.71 -12.90 -9.13
C ALA A 70 -8.80 -12.92 -8.03
N ASP A 71 -9.02 -11.80 -7.35
CA ASP A 71 -10.00 -11.65 -6.28
C ASP A 71 -11.31 -11.02 -6.81
N PRO A 72 -12.42 -11.77 -6.87
CA PRO A 72 -13.69 -11.24 -7.38
C PRO A 72 -14.32 -10.17 -6.47
N GLU A 73 -13.85 -9.99 -5.24
CA GLU A 73 -14.36 -8.96 -4.32
C GLU A 73 -13.73 -7.58 -4.58
N VAL A 74 -12.64 -7.50 -5.34
CA VAL A 74 -11.98 -6.24 -5.69
C VAL A 74 -12.43 -5.77 -7.09
N PRO A 75 -13.00 -4.56 -7.24
CA PRO A 75 -13.56 -4.08 -8.51
C PRO A 75 -12.47 -3.58 -9.49
N THR A 76 -11.61 -4.49 -9.98
CA THR A 76 -10.53 -4.16 -10.93
C THR A 76 -11.02 -4.05 -12.38
N GLN A 77 -12.13 -4.69 -12.74
CA GLN A 77 -12.62 -4.80 -14.13
C GLN A 77 -13.20 -3.48 -14.66
N ASP A 78 -13.66 -2.64 -13.74
CA ASP A 78 -14.35 -1.37 -13.96
C ASP A 78 -13.35 -0.20 -14.11
N GLY A 79 -12.05 -0.47 -13.85
CA GLY A 79 -11.01 0.54 -13.75
C GLY A 79 -11.02 1.35 -12.44
N ALA A 80 -11.91 1.02 -11.50
CA ALA A 80 -11.98 1.68 -10.19
C ALA A 80 -10.72 1.43 -9.34
N VAL A 81 -10.10 0.26 -9.49
CA VAL A 81 -8.78 -0.06 -8.94
C VAL A 81 -7.82 -0.32 -10.10
N SER A 82 -6.68 0.37 -10.09
CA SER A 82 -5.66 0.26 -11.15
C SER A 82 -4.25 0.28 -10.56
N ALA A 83 -3.26 -0.20 -11.31
CA ALA A 83 -1.86 -0.15 -10.91
C ALA A 83 -1.40 1.28 -10.57
N PHE A 84 -1.93 2.28 -11.27
CA PHE A 84 -1.64 3.68 -10.97
C PHE A 84 -2.07 4.05 -9.55
N ILE A 85 -3.33 3.76 -9.17
CA ILE A 85 -3.85 4.03 -7.82
C ILE A 85 -3.04 3.26 -6.76
N VAL A 86 -2.71 2.00 -7.02
CA VAL A 86 -1.91 1.19 -6.08
C VAL A 86 -0.54 1.82 -5.84
N ARG A 87 0.13 2.36 -6.87
CA ARG A 87 1.42 3.05 -6.69
C ARG A 87 1.31 4.32 -5.87
N GLU A 88 0.25 5.11 -6.07
CA GLU A 88 0.04 6.31 -5.26
C GLU A 88 -0.18 5.94 -3.80
N ILE A 89 -0.93 4.88 -3.51
CA ILE A 89 -1.09 4.36 -2.15
C ILE A 89 0.25 3.93 -1.56
N LEU A 90 1.07 3.18 -2.31
CA LEU A 90 2.41 2.76 -1.85
C LEU A 90 3.32 3.97 -1.58
N HIS A 91 3.26 5.00 -2.44
CA HIS A 91 4.01 6.24 -2.23
C HIS A 91 3.62 6.94 -0.93
N TRP A 92 2.32 7.14 -0.71
CA TRP A 92 1.84 7.80 0.52
C TRP A 92 2.07 6.96 1.77
N GLU A 93 2.11 5.63 1.65
CA GLU A 93 2.52 4.77 2.75
C GLU A 93 4.01 4.98 3.12
N ASP A 94 4.93 5.21 2.16
CA ASP A 94 6.32 5.60 2.46
C ASP A 94 6.37 6.91 3.24
N GLU A 95 5.59 7.91 2.81
CA GLU A 95 5.51 9.21 3.47
C GLU A 95 4.97 9.09 4.90
N PHE A 96 3.89 8.31 5.09
CA PHE A 96 3.35 8.00 6.41
C PHE A 96 4.39 7.34 7.32
N ARG A 97 5.05 6.28 6.82
CA ARG A 97 6.10 5.57 7.55
C ARG A 97 7.27 6.48 7.91
N SER A 98 7.65 7.39 7.01
CA SER A 98 8.70 8.38 7.25
C SER A 98 8.33 9.32 8.40
N MET A 99 7.11 9.87 8.39
CA MET A 99 6.60 10.71 9.47
C MET A 99 6.47 9.97 10.81
N ALA A 100 6.10 8.69 10.77
CA ALA A 100 6.04 7.82 11.94
C ALA A 100 7.43 7.39 12.47
N GLY A 101 8.53 7.82 11.85
CA GLY A 101 9.89 7.49 12.28
C GLY A 101 10.40 6.12 11.83
N HIS A 102 9.71 5.50 10.87
CA HIS A 102 10.02 4.18 10.30
C HIS A 102 10.23 4.24 8.77
N PRO A 103 11.09 5.13 8.24
CA PRO A 103 11.27 5.27 6.81
C PRO A 103 11.73 3.94 6.20
N ARG A 104 11.03 3.50 5.14
CA ARG A 104 11.46 2.34 4.36
C ARG A 104 12.31 2.77 3.17
N ARG A 105 13.08 1.82 2.66
CA ARG A 105 13.88 2.02 1.46
C ARG A 105 13.31 1.17 0.34
N VAL A 106 12.85 1.82 -0.72
CA VAL A 106 12.48 1.17 -1.98
C VAL A 106 13.56 1.42 -3.03
N ARG A 107 13.72 0.47 -3.96
CA ARG A 107 14.53 0.68 -5.16
C ARG A 107 13.79 1.68 -6.05
N GLY A 108 14.54 2.64 -6.61
CA GLY A 108 14.02 3.59 -7.58
C GLY A 108 14.32 3.16 -9.01
#